data_AF-A0AAJ3LRL1-F1
#
_entry.id   AF-A0AAJ3LRL1-F1
#
_cell.length_a   1.000
_cell.length_b   1.000
_cell.length_c   1.000
_cell.angle_alpha   90.00
_cell.angle_beta   90.00
_cell.angle_gamma   90.00
#
_symmetry.space_group_name_H-M   'P 1'
#
loop_
_entity.id
_entity.type
_entity.pdbx_description
1 polymer ?
#
loop_
_entity_poly.entity_id
_entity_poly.type
_entity_poly.pdbx_seq_one_letter_code
_entity_poly.pdbx_strand_id
1 'polypeptide(L)'
;MPLPTTAPARPRVRGVGVVLVAVYGILALAATGRSVVQITTKFDEAPLAYLLSAVAAVVYILATVSLVAPGAVWRRIAWATISFELAGVLIVGLLSLLDPELFPHDTVWSGFGRGYVYIPLVLPVLGLWWLAGHRRTGK
;
A
#
# COMPACT_ATOMS: atom_id res chain seq x y z
N MET A 1 7.30 53.14 -8.21
CA MET A 1 7.72 51.88 -8.85
C MET A 1 7.35 50.73 -7.92
N PRO A 2 6.29 49.93 -8.20
CA PRO A 2 5.94 48.79 -7.36
C PRO A 2 6.87 47.61 -7.70
N LEU A 3 7.39 46.92 -6.67
CA LEU A 3 8.21 45.72 -6.85
C LEU A 3 7.32 44.52 -7.22
N PRO A 4 7.74 43.66 -8.16
CA PRO A 4 7.00 42.45 -8.48
C PRO A 4 7.00 41.49 -7.28
N THR A 5 5.82 41.23 -6.73
CA THR A 5 5.64 40.19 -5.70
C THR A 5 5.72 38.83 -6.37
N THR A 6 6.89 38.19 -6.31
CA THR A 6 7.02 36.77 -6.67
C THR A 6 6.21 35.94 -5.68
N ALA A 7 5.02 35.51 -6.09
CA ALA A 7 4.23 34.54 -5.35
C ALA A 7 5.05 33.25 -5.18
N PRO A 8 5.16 32.67 -3.97
CA PRO A 8 5.96 31.47 -3.75
C PRO A 8 5.37 30.31 -4.56
N ALA A 9 6.15 29.76 -5.49
CA ALA A 9 5.81 28.55 -6.22
C ALA A 9 5.62 27.41 -5.21
N ARG A 10 4.38 26.93 -5.03
CA ARG A 10 4.10 25.80 -4.14
C ARG A 10 4.92 24.59 -4.60
N PRO A 11 5.74 23.97 -3.73
CA PRO A 11 6.58 22.84 -4.14
C PRO A 11 5.70 21.65 -4.54
N ARG A 12 5.75 21.28 -5.82
CA ARG A 12 5.03 20.15 -6.43
C ARG A 12 5.31 18.80 -5.74
N VAL A 13 6.44 18.72 -5.01
CA VAL A 13 6.93 17.54 -4.28
C VAL A 13 6.06 17.19 -3.05
N ARG A 14 5.31 18.14 -2.49
CA ARG A 14 4.38 17.87 -1.36
C ARG A 14 3.15 17.04 -1.78
N GLY A 15 2.75 17.06 -3.06
CA GLY A 15 1.50 16.44 -3.51
C GLY A 15 1.56 14.90 -3.59
N VAL A 16 2.66 14.34 -4.09
CA VAL A 16 2.78 12.89 -4.34
C VAL A 16 2.75 12.08 -3.04
N GLY A 17 3.44 12.54 -1.99
CA GLY A 17 3.45 11.86 -0.69
C GLY A 17 2.06 11.85 -0.04
N VAL A 18 1.30 12.94 -0.16
CA VAL A 18 -0.07 13.04 0.37
C VAL A 18 -1.01 12.06 -0.34
N VAL A 19 -0.93 11.98 -1.68
CA VAL A 19 -1.73 11.02 -2.44
C VAL A 19 -1.36 9.59 -2.07
N LEU A 20 -0.07 9.26 -1.96
CA LEU A 20 0.40 7.93 -1.57
C LEU A 20 -0.19 7.52 -0.20
N VAL A 21 -0.07 8.40 0.80
CA VAL A 21 -0.63 8.20 2.14
C VAL A 21 -2.15 8.05 2.10
N ALA A 22 -2.85 8.89 1.35
CA ALA A 22 -4.31 8.82 1.25
C ALA A 22 -4.78 7.50 0.64
N VAL A 23 -4.13 7.04 -0.44
CA VAL A 23 -4.48 5.76 -1.08
C VAL A 23 -4.17 4.59 -0.16
N TYR A 24 -3.03 4.59 0.52
CA TYR A 24 -2.73 3.57 1.54
C TYR A 24 -3.76 3.56 2.67
N GLY A 25 -4.19 4.73 3.15
CA GLY A 25 -5.21 4.85 4.19
C GLY A 25 -6.56 4.30 3.75
N ILE A 26 -6.99 4.58 2.51
CA ILE A 26 -8.23 4.03 1.95
C ILE A 26 -8.15 2.51 1.84
N LEU A 27 -7.05 1.98 1.29
CA LEU A 27 -6.84 0.53 1.19
C LEU A 27 -6.81 -0.13 2.57
N ALA A 28 -6.16 0.49 3.56
CA ALA A 28 -6.11 0.00 4.92
C ALA A 28 -7.52 -0.16 5.51
N LEU A 29 -8.37 0.87 5.38
CA LEU A 29 -9.75 0.82 5.86
C LEU A 29 -10.57 -0.24 5.12
N ALA A 30 -10.46 -0.28 3.79
CA ALA A 30 -11.19 -1.23 2.96
C ALA A 30 -10.78 -2.69 3.26
N ALA A 31 -9.48 -2.96 3.34
CA ALA A 31 -8.95 -4.28 3.65
C ALA A 31 -9.31 -4.72 5.08
N THR A 32 -9.22 -3.82 6.06
CA THR A 32 -9.58 -4.11 7.46
C THR A 32 -11.06 -4.47 7.58
N GLY A 33 -11.96 -3.64 7.03
CA GLY A 33 -13.40 -3.90 7.09
C GLY A 33 -13.77 -5.23 6.42
N ARG A 34 -13.22 -5.47 5.23
CA ARG A 34 -13.39 -6.74 4.50
C ARG A 34 -12.90 -7.93 5.32
N SER A 35 -11.66 -7.90 5.81
CA SER A 35 -11.05 -9.03 6.50
C SER A 35 -11.76 -9.34 7.81
N VAL A 36 -12.18 -8.31 8.57
CA VAL A 36 -12.92 -8.49 9.82
C VAL A 36 -14.24 -9.20 9.55
N VAL A 37 -15.04 -8.72 8.58
CA VAL A 37 -16.33 -9.35 8.26
C VAL A 37 -16.13 -10.79 7.77
N GLN A 38 -15.15 -11.02 6.88
CA GLN A 38 -14.91 -12.35 6.33
C GLN A 38 -14.44 -13.36 7.40
N ILE A 39 -13.53 -12.95 8.29
CA ILE A 39 -13.04 -13.80 9.37
C ILE A 39 -14.15 -14.08 10.39
N THR A 40 -15.00 -13.12 10.73
CA THR A 40 -16.02 -13.34 11.77
C THR A 40 -17.24 -14.12 11.27
N THR A 41 -17.56 -14.04 9.98
CA THR A 41 -18.81 -14.60 9.44
C THR A 41 -18.61 -15.84 8.58
N LYS A 42 -17.42 -16.02 8.00
CA LYS A 42 -17.22 -16.97 6.88
C LYS A 42 -15.90 -17.74 6.95
N PHE A 43 -15.17 -17.68 8.07
CA PHE A 43 -13.76 -18.12 8.13
C PHE A 43 -13.47 -19.44 7.43
N ASP A 44 -14.31 -20.45 7.65
CA ASP A 44 -14.16 -21.81 7.14
C ASP A 44 -14.31 -21.94 5.61
N GLU A 45 -14.88 -20.93 4.94
CA GLU A 45 -15.06 -20.93 3.48
C GLU A 45 -13.73 -20.73 2.73
N ALA A 46 -12.84 -19.86 3.25
CA ALA A 46 -11.55 -19.58 2.63
C ALA A 46 -10.55 -19.00 3.65
N PRO A 47 -10.09 -19.78 4.64
CA PRO A 47 -9.29 -19.29 5.77
C PRO A 47 -8.03 -18.55 5.32
N LEU A 48 -7.28 -19.15 4.38
CA LEU A 48 -6.04 -18.59 3.86
C LEU A 48 -6.27 -17.23 3.19
N ALA A 49 -7.33 -17.12 2.37
CA ALA A 49 -7.62 -15.91 1.63
C ALA A 49 -7.97 -14.73 2.56
N TYR A 50 -8.71 -15.02 3.63
CA TYR A 50 -9.13 -14.01 4.60
C TYR A 50 -7.98 -13.58 5.50
N LEU A 51 -7.13 -14.53 5.92
CA LEU A 51 -5.91 -14.21 6.66
C LEU A 51 -4.95 -13.36 5.82
N LEU A 52 -4.76 -13.67 4.54
CA LEU A 52 -3.93 -12.85 3.63
C LEU A 52 -4.51 -11.44 3.48
N SER A 53 -5.84 -11.30 3.45
CA SER A 53 -6.50 -9.98 3.43
C SER A 53 -6.30 -9.21 4.74
N ALA A 54 -6.31 -9.90 5.89
CA ALA A 54 -5.99 -9.30 7.18
C ALA A 54 -4.50 -8.88 7.27
N VAL A 55 -3.59 -9.69 6.74
CA VAL A 55 -2.17 -9.33 6.62
C VAL A 55 -2.01 -8.09 5.74
N ALA A 56 -2.69 -8.04 4.59
CA ALA A 56 -2.68 -6.86 3.72
C ALA A 56 -3.18 -5.61 4.45
N ALA A 57 -4.25 -5.73 5.25
CA ALA A 57 -4.74 -4.63 6.07
C ALA A 57 -3.67 -4.09 7.04
N VAL A 58 -2.98 -4.98 7.76
CA VAL A 58 -1.88 -4.60 8.67
C VAL A 58 -0.74 -3.91 7.91
N VAL A 59 -0.36 -4.46 6.75
CA VAL A 59 0.68 -3.88 5.89
C VAL A 59 0.30 -2.48 5.43
N TYR A 60 -0.94 -2.26 5.00
CA TYR A 60 -1.41 -0.94 4.56
C TYR A 60 -1.48 0.07 5.70
N ILE A 61 -1.87 -0.35 6.90
CA ILE A 61 -1.81 0.50 8.10
C ILE A 61 -0.36 0.89 8.39
N LEU A 62 0.57 -0.08 8.42
CA LEU A 62 1.99 0.18 8.66
C LEU A 62 2.61 1.07 7.58
N ALA A 63 2.24 0.89 6.31
CA ALA A 63 2.68 1.75 5.21
C ALA A 63 2.18 3.19 5.44
N THR A 64 0.90 3.37 5.76
CA THR A 64 0.31 4.68 6.07
C THR A 64 1.05 5.37 7.20
N VAL A 65 1.23 4.69 8.34
CA VAL A 65 1.89 5.25 9.52
C VAL A 65 3.36 5.59 9.23
N SER A 66 4.09 4.68 8.60
CA SER A 66 5.52 4.85 8.33
C SER A 66 5.83 5.93 7.29
N LEU A 67 4.91 6.23 6.37
CA LEU A 67 5.04 7.32 5.40
C LEU A 67 4.79 8.70 6.02
N VAL A 68 3.95 8.79 7.06
CA VAL A 68 3.66 10.03 7.76
C VAL A 68 4.66 10.30 8.89
N ALA A 69 5.14 9.24 9.54
CA ALA A 69 5.99 9.36 10.71
C ALA A 69 7.41 9.85 10.32
N PRO A 70 7.92 10.93 10.96
CA PRO A 70 9.23 11.46 10.66
C PRO A 70 10.35 10.59 11.25
N GLY A 71 11.47 10.47 10.54
CA GLY A 71 12.71 9.90 11.08
C GLY A 71 13.28 8.72 10.29
N ALA A 72 14.55 8.40 10.56
CA ALA A 72 15.28 7.38 9.82
C ALA A 72 14.75 5.96 10.05
N VAL A 73 14.23 5.67 11.25
CA VAL A 73 13.64 4.37 11.62
C VAL A 73 12.35 4.16 10.82
N TRP A 74 11.43 5.11 10.86
CA TRP A 74 10.17 5.04 10.10
C TRP A 74 10.40 4.93 8.61
N ARG A 75 11.42 5.61 8.07
CA ARG A 75 11.82 5.43 6.67
C ARG A 75 12.29 3.99 6.36
N ARG A 76 13.03 3.33 7.26
CA ARG A 76 13.43 1.91 7.08
C ARG A 76 12.21 1.00 7.14
N ILE A 77 11.28 1.26 8.07
CA ILE A 77 10.01 0.54 8.18
C ILE A 77 9.21 0.71 6.88
N ALA A 78 9.07 1.92 6.35
CA ALA A 78 8.38 2.16 5.07
C ALA A 78 9.00 1.36 3.92
N TRP A 79 10.34 1.35 3.81
CA TRP A 79 11.03 0.53 2.82
C TRP A 79 10.72 -0.97 2.97
N ALA A 80 10.81 -1.50 4.19
CA ALA A 80 10.55 -2.91 4.47
C ALA A 80 9.09 -3.28 4.18
N THR A 81 8.14 -2.49 4.70
CA THR A 81 6.70 -2.72 4.55
C THR A 81 6.26 -2.67 3.09
N ILE A 82 6.68 -1.66 2.33
CA ILE A 82 6.28 -1.51 0.93
C ILE A 82 6.96 -2.58 0.05
N SER A 83 8.19 -2.99 0.37
CA SER A 83 8.83 -4.11 -0.33
C SER A 83 8.13 -5.44 -0.04
N PHE A 84 7.69 -5.65 1.21
CA PHE A 84 6.91 -6.81 1.60
C PHE A 84 5.55 -6.84 0.90
N GLU A 85 4.86 -5.71 0.82
CA GLU A 85 3.62 -5.57 0.05
C GLU A 85 3.82 -5.96 -1.41
N LEU A 86 4.86 -5.42 -2.06
CA LEU A 86 5.14 -5.73 -3.46
C LEU A 86 5.38 -7.23 -3.64
N ALA A 87 6.18 -7.84 -2.78
CA ALA A 87 6.42 -9.29 -2.81
C ALA A 87 5.10 -10.07 -2.60
N GLY A 88 4.28 -9.66 -1.62
CA GLY A 88 2.98 -10.26 -1.35
C GLY A 88 2.04 -10.21 -2.55
N VAL A 89 1.92 -9.06 -3.20
CA VAL A 89 1.08 -8.87 -4.40
C VAL A 89 1.56 -9.72 -5.56
N LEU A 90 2.87 -9.82 -5.78
CA LEU A 90 3.43 -10.63 -6.86
C LEU A 90 3.26 -12.12 -6.58
N ILE A 91 3.54 -12.58 -5.36
CA ILE A 91 3.45 -13.99 -4.97
C ILE A 91 1.99 -14.44 -4.96
N VAL A 92 1.12 -13.76 -4.20
CA VAL A 92 -0.30 -14.15 -4.10
C VAL A 92 -1.02 -13.92 -5.43
N GLY A 93 -0.69 -12.84 -6.15
CA GLY A 93 -1.22 -12.60 -7.49
C GLY A 93 -0.89 -13.72 -8.46
N LEU A 94 0.38 -14.15 -8.50
CA LEU A 94 0.82 -15.26 -9.35
C LEU A 94 0.18 -16.59 -8.92
N LEU A 95 0.22 -16.93 -7.63
CA LEU A 95 -0.37 -18.16 -7.10
C LEU A 95 -1.87 -18.24 -7.39
N SER A 96 -2.61 -17.13 -7.28
CA SER A 96 -4.04 -17.10 -7.58
C SER A 96 -4.39 -17.36 -9.05
N LEU A 97 -3.43 -17.23 -9.96
CA LEU A 97 -3.59 -17.53 -11.38
C LEU A 97 -3.13 -18.95 -11.72
N LEU A 98 -2.08 -19.43 -11.06
CA LEU A 98 -1.50 -20.76 -11.31
C LEU A 98 -2.27 -21.87 -10.60
N ASP A 99 -2.78 -21.59 -9.41
CA ASP A 99 -3.51 -22.55 -8.58
C ASP A 99 -4.72 -21.86 -7.92
N PRO A 100 -5.83 -21.71 -8.69
CA PRO A 100 -7.04 -21.06 -8.20
C PRO A 100 -7.70 -21.78 -7.02
N GLU A 101 -7.46 -23.09 -6.85
CA GLU A 101 -8.06 -23.89 -5.77
C GLU A 101 -7.53 -23.48 -4.39
N LEU A 102 -6.31 -22.93 -4.32
CA LEU A 102 -5.76 -22.33 -3.09
C LEU A 102 -6.53 -21.08 -2.61
N PHE A 103 -7.26 -20.44 -3.52
CA PHE A 103 -7.99 -19.21 -3.26
C PHE A 103 -9.45 -19.35 -3.70
N PRO A 104 -10.27 -20.13 -2.96
CA PRO A 104 -11.71 -20.23 -3.25
C PRO A 104 -12.36 -18.85 -3.30
N HIS A 105 -11.87 -17.92 -2.47
CA HIS A 105 -12.26 -16.53 -2.42
C HIS A 105 -11.07 -15.62 -2.70
N ASP A 106 -11.33 -14.48 -3.34
CA ASP A 106 -10.29 -13.49 -3.61
C ASP A 106 -9.73 -12.88 -2.32
N THR A 107 -8.41 -12.67 -2.33
CA THR A 107 -7.70 -11.83 -1.37
C THR A 107 -7.59 -10.40 -1.89
N VAL A 108 -7.05 -9.50 -1.07
CA VAL A 108 -6.65 -8.16 -1.53
C VAL A 108 -5.61 -8.20 -2.66
N TRP A 109 -4.78 -9.25 -2.70
CA TRP A 109 -3.66 -9.40 -3.63
C TRP A 109 -3.95 -10.34 -4.82
N SER A 110 -5.10 -11.02 -4.85
CA SER A 110 -5.47 -11.95 -5.93
C SER A 110 -5.47 -11.25 -7.28
N GLY A 111 -4.95 -11.94 -8.30
CA GLY A 111 -4.76 -11.40 -9.65
C GLY A 111 -3.96 -10.09 -9.65
N PHE A 112 -2.95 -9.96 -8.79
CA PHE A 112 -2.17 -8.74 -8.60
C PHE A 112 -2.99 -7.53 -8.13
N GLY A 113 -4.05 -7.78 -7.35
CA GLY A 113 -4.96 -6.73 -6.88
C GLY A 113 -6.00 -6.31 -7.92
N ARG A 114 -6.37 -7.21 -8.85
CA ARG A 114 -7.38 -6.96 -9.89
C ARG A 114 -8.70 -6.43 -9.33
N GLY A 115 -9.16 -6.96 -8.20
CA GLY A 115 -10.38 -6.50 -7.51
C GLY A 115 -10.32 -5.06 -6.99
N TYR A 116 -9.12 -4.46 -6.98
CA TYR A 116 -8.83 -3.09 -6.57
C TYR A 116 -8.22 -2.29 -7.73
N VAL A 117 -8.53 -2.65 -8.98
CA VAL A 117 -8.04 -1.96 -10.19
C VAL A 117 -6.50 -1.89 -10.25
N TYR A 118 -5.83 -2.95 -9.79
CA TYR A 118 -4.37 -3.08 -9.72
C TYR A 118 -3.67 -2.02 -8.84
N ILE A 119 -4.41 -1.29 -8.01
CA ILE A 119 -3.82 -0.34 -7.06
C ILE A 119 -2.78 -1.05 -6.16
N PRO A 120 -3.03 -2.25 -5.59
CA PRO A 120 -2.02 -2.97 -4.80
C PRO A 120 -0.71 -3.26 -5.53
N LEU A 121 -0.72 -3.37 -6.87
CA LEU A 121 0.50 -3.59 -7.65
C LEU A 121 1.25 -2.28 -7.92
N VAL A 122 0.52 -1.23 -8.30
CA VAL A 122 1.11 0.05 -8.72
C VAL A 122 1.62 0.85 -7.53
N LEU A 123 0.85 0.87 -6.44
CA LEU A 123 1.11 1.69 -5.27
C LEU A 123 2.49 1.42 -4.63
N PRO A 124 2.91 0.16 -4.38
CA PRO A 124 4.21 -0.08 -3.78
C PRO A 124 5.38 0.27 -4.72
N VAL A 125 5.22 0.12 -6.03
CA VAL A 125 6.23 0.57 -7.00
C VAL A 125 6.43 2.09 -6.90
N LEU A 126 5.33 2.85 -6.86
CA LEU A 126 5.37 4.30 -6.66
C LEU A 126 5.94 4.68 -5.29
N GLY A 127 5.59 3.93 -4.24
CA GLY A 127 6.08 4.15 -2.88
C GLY A 127 7.59 3.97 -2.76
N LEU A 128 8.13 2.87 -3.30
CA LEU A 128 9.58 2.62 -3.32
C LEU A 128 10.32 3.65 -4.18
N TRP A 129 9.76 4.03 -5.33
CA TRP A 129 10.33 5.07 -6.19
C TRP A 129 10.39 6.43 -5.47
N TRP A 130 9.29 6.82 -4.79
CA TRP A 130 9.23 8.04 -4.01
C TRP A 130 10.24 8.03 -2.85
N LEU A 131 10.35 6.90 -2.12
CA LEU A 131 11.32 6.72 -1.05
C LEU A 131 12.78 6.74 -1.54
N ALA A 132 13.04 6.28 -2.76
CA ALA A 132 14.35 6.34 -3.39
C ALA A 132 14.74 7.77 -3.79
N GLY A 133 13.79 8.55 -4.31
CA GLY A 133 13.99 9.95 -4.68
C GLY A 133 14.36 10.85 -3.50
N HIS A 134 13.71 10.64 -2.33
CA HIS A 134 13.95 11.43 -1.12
C HIS A 134 15.31 11.16 -0.44
N ARG A 135 16.09 10.16 -0.90
CA ARG A 135 17.48 9.98 -0.47
C ARG A 135 18.45 10.99 -1.10
N ARG A 136 18.10 11.62 -2.22
CA ARG A 136 19.02 12.47 -3.00
C ARG A 136 19.07 13.93 -2.54
N THR A 137 18.12 14.39 -1.71
CA THR A 137 18.03 15.78 -1.24
C THR A 137 18.76 16.04 0.09
N GLY A 138 19.58 15.09 0.55
CA GLY A 138 20.33 15.16 1.81
C GLY A 138 21.85 15.07 1.65
N LYS A 139 22.39 15.48 0.50
CA LYS A 139 23.81 15.74 0.27
C LYS A 139 23.94 17.15 -0.27
#